data_AF-F2KPI0-F1
#
_entry.id   AF-F2KPI0-F1
#
_cell.length_a   1.000
_cell.length_b   1.000
_cell.length_c   1.000
_cell.angle_alpha   90.00
_cell.angle_beta   90.00
_cell.angle_gamma   90.00
#
_symmetry.space_group_name_H-M   'P 1'
#
loop_
_entity.id
_entity.type
_entity.pdbx_description
1 polymer ?
#
loop_
_entity_poly.entity_id
_entity_poly.type
_entity_poly.pdbx_seq_one_letter_code
_entity_poly.pdbx_strand_id
1 'polypeptide(L)'
;MQPHLPCVLFGFAAVFSGLIGYSLHLPRDFGYRENDLKTLAVFYTIVTASFLFHAIGHVLNMHEDLVHAVIALAVVLATFYLFLRTGSRVDFSAPRFRDAVVYGAVVWLIGREMDDIFHDSLSYYEPTPLIIAGVTSFPLTFVIFYVLFNVNRKNTGFFLEGGKEILSNSYLVVYLMGIGVLGACFNSNVHYLSVLVATSVVIYVFAKIYITAKPFLD
;
A
#
# COMPACT_ATOMS: atom_id res chain seq x y z
N MET A 1 14.45 24.03 -1.52
CA MET A 1 13.08 24.46 -1.19
C MET A 1 12.74 23.98 0.22
N GLN A 2 11.95 24.73 1.00
CA GLN A 2 11.48 24.24 2.30
C GLN A 2 10.34 23.24 2.06
N PRO A 3 10.33 22.08 2.73
CA PRO A 3 9.29 21.09 2.54
C PRO A 3 7.93 21.63 3.00
N HIS A 4 6.89 21.42 2.21
CA HIS A 4 5.55 21.91 2.52
C HIS A 4 4.97 21.14 3.72
N LEU A 5 4.61 21.88 4.78
CA LEU A 5 4.14 21.32 6.05
C LEU A 5 3.02 20.26 5.91
N PRO A 6 2.00 20.41 5.04
CA PRO A 6 0.96 19.39 4.88
C PRO A 6 1.49 18.06 4.33
N CYS A 7 2.36 18.10 3.31
CA CYS A 7 2.99 16.93 2.70
C CYS A 7 3.74 16.12 3.76
N VAL A 8 4.55 16.81 4.57
CA VAL A 8 5.35 16.22 5.65
C VAL A 8 4.46 15.60 6.73
N LEU A 9 3.45 16.32 7.20
CA LEU A 9 2.55 15.83 8.26
C LEU A 9 1.78 14.58 7.83
N PHE A 10 1.21 14.57 6.63
CA PHE A 10 0.49 13.41 6.13
C PHE A 10 1.44 12.25 5.79
N GLY A 11 2.63 12.54 5.27
CA GLY A 11 3.69 11.53 5.05
C GLY A 11 4.05 10.81 6.35
N PHE A 12 4.32 11.55 7.44
CA PHE A 12 4.56 10.96 8.75
C PHE A 12 3.36 10.15 9.25
N ALA A 13 2.14 10.68 9.11
CA ALA A 13 0.94 9.94 9.51
C ALA A 13 0.81 8.60 8.77
N ALA A 14 1.08 8.57 7.46
CA ALA A 14 1.09 7.35 6.67
C ALA A 14 2.18 6.37 7.15
N VAL A 15 3.41 6.85 7.37
CA VAL A 15 4.52 6.04 7.91
C VAL A 15 4.14 5.43 9.26
N PHE A 16 3.67 6.24 10.22
CA PHE A 16 3.32 5.74 11.54
C PHE A 16 2.14 4.76 11.50
N SER A 17 1.10 5.06 10.72
CA SER A 17 -0.06 4.18 10.61
C SER A 17 0.30 2.82 9.99
N GLY A 18 1.09 2.81 8.91
CA GLY A 18 1.59 1.58 8.29
C GLY A 18 2.54 0.80 9.20
N LEU A 19 3.44 1.50 9.89
CA LEU A 19 4.38 0.88 10.83
C LEU A 19 3.66 0.19 11.99
N ILE A 20 2.72 0.90 12.62
CA ILE A 20 1.90 0.34 13.70
C ILE A 20 1.09 -0.85 13.18
N GLY A 21 0.38 -0.69 12.07
CA GLY A 21 -0.42 -1.76 11.47
C GLY A 21 0.39 -3.00 11.11
N TYR A 22 1.60 -2.83 10.56
CA TYR A 22 2.50 -3.94 10.24
C TYR A 22 3.02 -4.64 11.50
N SER A 23 3.25 -3.89 12.58
CA SER A 23 3.79 -4.42 13.83
C SER A 23 2.77 -5.23 14.64
N LEU A 24 1.51 -5.18 14.25
CA LEU A 24 0.40 -5.76 14.97
C LEU A 24 0.10 -7.19 14.50
N HIS A 25 -0.01 -8.13 15.44
CA HIS A 25 -0.41 -9.50 15.19
C HIS A 25 -1.86 -9.58 14.79
N LEU A 26 -2.09 -10.31 13.71
CA LEU A 26 -3.36 -10.32 13.02
C LEU A 26 -4.25 -11.44 13.55
N PRO A 27 -5.58 -11.25 13.50
CA PRO A 27 -6.53 -12.31 13.86
C PRO A 27 -6.22 -13.59 13.08
N ARG A 28 -6.24 -14.74 13.77
CA ARG A 28 -5.97 -16.04 13.13
C ARG A 28 -7.00 -16.39 12.05
N ASP A 29 -8.17 -15.78 12.14
CA ASP A 29 -9.35 -15.95 11.30
C ASP A 29 -9.55 -14.83 10.28
N PHE A 30 -8.56 -13.95 10.07
CA PHE A 30 -8.66 -12.92 9.03
C PHE A 30 -8.75 -13.55 7.63
N GLY A 31 -9.76 -13.14 6.86
CA GLY A 31 -10.02 -13.66 5.52
C GLY A 31 -10.94 -14.89 5.50
N TYR A 32 -11.46 -15.30 6.66
CA TYR A 32 -12.52 -16.31 6.78
C TYR A 32 -13.92 -15.68 6.78
N ARG A 33 -14.01 -14.34 6.86
CA ARG A 33 -15.27 -13.60 6.90
C ARG A 33 -15.43 -12.77 5.63
N GLU A 34 -16.65 -12.72 5.10
CA GLU A 34 -16.99 -11.87 3.96
C GLU A 34 -16.66 -10.39 4.21
N ASN A 35 -16.82 -9.93 5.45
CA ASN A 35 -16.47 -8.57 5.85
C ASN A 35 -14.97 -8.25 5.70
N ASP A 36 -14.09 -9.25 5.87
CA ASP A 36 -12.65 -9.05 5.71
C ASP A 36 -12.30 -8.84 4.22
N LEU A 37 -12.95 -9.62 3.34
CA LEU A 37 -12.83 -9.47 1.89
C LEU A 37 -13.35 -8.11 1.40
N LYS A 38 -14.51 -7.67 1.91
CA LYS A 38 -15.04 -6.32 1.64
C LYS A 38 -14.07 -5.23 2.10
N THR A 39 -13.47 -5.41 3.28
CA THR A 39 -12.50 -4.46 3.83
C THR A 39 -11.25 -4.38 2.95
N LEU A 40 -10.72 -5.52 2.53
CA LEU A 40 -9.61 -5.62 1.58
C LEU A 40 -9.95 -4.98 0.22
N ALA A 41 -11.14 -5.22 -0.32
CA ALA A 41 -11.58 -4.62 -1.58
C ALA A 41 -11.57 -3.10 -1.51
N VAL A 42 -12.16 -2.52 -0.45
CA VAL A 42 -12.20 -1.07 -0.23
C VAL A 42 -10.77 -0.53 -0.10
N PHE A 43 -9.94 -1.17 0.72
CA PHE A 43 -8.55 -0.77 0.92
C PHE A 43 -7.78 -0.73 -0.41
N TYR A 44 -7.78 -1.83 -1.17
CA TYR A 44 -7.06 -1.90 -2.44
C TYR A 44 -7.67 -1.00 -3.51
N THR A 45 -8.98 -0.69 -3.46
CA THR A 45 -9.58 0.33 -4.34
C THR A 45 -8.98 1.70 -4.07
N ILE A 46 -8.83 2.10 -2.80
CA ILE A 46 -8.24 3.38 -2.42
C ILE A 46 -6.76 3.44 -2.81
N VAL A 47 -6.01 2.36 -2.57
CA VAL A 47 -4.59 2.26 -2.98
C VAL A 47 -4.45 2.36 -4.50
N THR A 48 -5.30 1.66 -5.26
CA THR A 48 -5.35 1.74 -6.73
C THR A 48 -5.58 3.16 -7.20
N ALA A 49 -6.63 3.81 -6.66
CA ALA A 49 -6.98 5.19 -7.00
C ALA A 49 -5.84 6.15 -6.67
N SER A 50 -5.12 5.92 -5.56
CA SER A 50 -3.98 6.74 -5.14
C SER A 50 -2.81 6.66 -6.13
N PHE A 51 -2.42 5.46 -6.56
CA PHE A 51 -1.36 5.29 -7.57
C PHE A 51 -1.71 5.95 -8.91
N LEU A 52 -2.96 5.81 -9.36
CA LEU A 52 -3.42 6.42 -10.60
C LEU A 52 -3.52 7.94 -10.50
N PHE A 53 -4.04 8.44 -9.38
CA PHE A 53 -4.13 9.88 -9.13
C PHE A 53 -2.74 10.51 -9.09
N HIS A 54 -1.75 9.81 -8.51
CA HIS A 54 -0.36 10.25 -8.54
C HIS A 54 0.19 10.34 -9.96
N ALA A 55 0.06 9.25 -10.74
CA ALA A 55 0.54 9.21 -12.12
C ALA A 55 -0.14 10.28 -13.00
N ILE A 56 -1.46 10.47 -12.86
CA ILE A 56 -2.21 11.51 -13.56
C ILE A 56 -1.75 12.90 -13.11
N GLY A 57 -1.58 13.10 -11.81
CA GLY A 57 -1.10 14.36 -11.23
C GLY A 57 0.26 14.77 -11.81
N HIS A 58 1.18 13.82 -11.93
CA HIS A 58 2.48 14.02 -12.57
C HIS A 58 2.33 14.37 -14.06
N VAL A 59 1.55 13.60 -14.84
CA VAL A 59 1.33 13.87 -16.29
C VAL A 59 0.69 15.23 -16.54
N LEU A 60 -0.22 15.66 -15.67
CA LEU A 60 -0.91 16.94 -15.78
C LEU A 60 -0.15 18.11 -15.12
N ASN A 61 1.06 17.89 -14.60
CA ASN A 61 1.84 18.89 -13.85
C ASN A 61 1.02 19.58 -12.74
N MET A 62 0.22 18.79 -12.01
CA MET A 62 -0.49 19.28 -10.83
C MET A 62 0.52 19.61 -9.72
N HIS A 63 0.13 20.43 -8.74
CA HIS A 63 0.99 20.70 -7.58
C HIS A 63 1.29 19.39 -6.83
N GLU A 64 2.53 18.94 -6.91
CA GLU A 64 2.97 17.64 -6.36
C GLU A 64 2.68 17.54 -4.86
N ASP A 65 2.97 18.58 -4.07
CA ASP A 65 2.70 18.56 -2.62
C ASP A 65 1.24 18.29 -2.28
N LEU A 66 0.31 18.86 -3.07
CA LEU A 66 -1.12 18.66 -2.88
C LEU A 66 -1.51 17.23 -3.24
N VAL A 67 -0.98 16.70 -4.34
CA VAL A 67 -1.23 15.32 -4.78
C VAL A 67 -0.74 14.33 -3.72
N HIS A 68 0.49 14.50 -3.23
CA HIS A 68 1.07 13.66 -2.18
C HIS A 68 0.29 13.76 -0.85
N ALA A 69 -0.13 14.97 -0.45
CA ALA A 69 -0.93 15.16 0.75
C ALA A 69 -2.31 14.45 0.67
N VAL A 70 -2.99 14.56 -0.47
CA VAL A 70 -4.27 13.87 -0.72
C VAL A 70 -4.11 12.36 -0.68
N ILE A 71 -3.07 11.83 -1.32
CA ILE A 71 -2.74 10.40 -1.31
C ILE A 71 -2.47 9.91 0.11
N ALA A 72 -1.58 10.60 0.83
CA ALA A 72 -1.21 10.21 2.18
C ALA A 72 -2.43 10.23 3.12
N LEU A 73 -3.30 11.24 3.01
CA LEU A 73 -4.56 11.29 3.75
C LEU A 73 -5.47 10.10 3.40
N ALA A 74 -5.69 9.83 2.11
CA ALA A 74 -6.55 8.72 1.66
C ALA A 74 -6.04 7.36 2.18
N VAL A 75 -4.73 7.14 2.11
CA VAL A 75 -4.08 5.92 2.59
C VAL A 75 -4.17 5.80 4.12
N VAL A 76 -3.98 6.89 4.87
CA VAL A 76 -4.17 6.89 6.34
C VAL A 76 -5.61 6.50 6.69
N LEU A 77 -6.60 7.09 6.01
CA LEU A 77 -8.01 6.76 6.23
C LEU A 77 -8.33 5.30 5.87
N ALA A 78 -7.79 4.80 4.76
CA ALA A 78 -7.93 3.39 4.37
C ALA A 78 -7.31 2.43 5.40
N THR A 79 -6.15 2.81 5.95
CA THR A 79 -5.43 2.06 6.98
C THR A 79 -6.22 2.04 8.28
N PHE A 80 -6.78 3.18 8.68
CA PHE A 80 -7.63 3.26 9.85
C PHE A 80 -8.91 2.44 9.70
N TYR A 81 -9.53 2.47 8.51
CA TYR A 81 -10.68 1.62 8.19
C TYR A 81 -10.34 0.13 8.28
N LEU A 82 -9.21 -0.27 7.70
CA LEU A 82 -8.68 -1.64 7.78
C LEU A 82 -8.45 -2.05 9.24
N PHE A 83 -7.87 -1.16 10.03
CA PHE A 83 -7.60 -1.38 11.45
C PHE A 83 -8.90 -1.57 12.26
N LEU A 84 -9.87 -0.68 12.11
CA LEU A 84 -11.16 -0.75 12.82
C LEU A 84 -11.93 -2.04 12.50
N ARG A 85 -11.82 -2.56 11.27
CA ARG A 85 -12.52 -3.76 10.83
C ARG A 85 -11.79 -5.06 11.20
N THR A 86 -10.48 -4.99 11.43
CA THR A 86 -9.65 -6.13 11.84
C THR A 86 -9.37 -6.17 13.36
N GLY A 87 -9.65 -5.06 14.04
CA GLY A 87 -9.29 -4.81 15.43
C GLY A 87 -10.29 -5.35 16.44
N SER A 88 -10.06 -6.57 16.93
CA SER A 88 -10.51 -6.97 18.28
C SER A 88 -9.54 -7.88 19.02
N ARG A 89 -8.43 -8.31 18.41
CA ARG A 89 -7.44 -9.23 18.99
C ARG A 89 -6.05 -8.95 18.42
N VAL A 90 -5.48 -7.81 18.79
CA VAL A 90 -4.26 -7.30 18.17
C VAL A 90 -3.16 -7.20 19.22
N ASP A 91 -2.16 -8.09 19.12
CA ASP A 91 -0.98 -8.06 19.99
C ASP A 91 0.17 -7.35 19.28
N PHE A 92 0.95 -6.56 20.00
CA PHE A 92 2.12 -5.92 19.41
C PHE A 92 3.29 -6.90 19.24
N SER A 93 3.96 -6.85 18.10
CA SER A 93 5.14 -7.68 17.79
C SER A 93 6.36 -6.80 17.59
N ALA A 94 7.21 -6.74 18.60
CA ALA A 94 8.49 -6.03 18.54
C ALA A 94 9.41 -6.52 17.39
N PRO A 95 9.47 -7.83 17.05
CA PRO A 95 10.22 -8.27 15.87
C PRO A 95 9.72 -7.64 14.57
N ARG A 96 8.40 -7.61 14.34
CA ARG A 96 7.82 -7.02 13.12
C ARG A 96 8.01 -5.52 13.06
N PHE A 97 7.91 -4.84 14.21
CA PHE A 97 8.25 -3.42 14.30
C PHE A 97 9.70 -3.16 13.88
N ARG A 98 10.64 -3.92 14.45
CA ARG A 98 12.06 -3.83 14.09
C ARG A 98 12.26 -4.07 12.60
N ASP A 99 11.65 -5.12 12.05
CA ASP A 99 11.83 -5.48 10.64
C ASP A 99 11.28 -4.38 9.72
N ALA A 100 10.12 -3.78 10.04
CA ALA A 100 9.60 -2.64 9.30
C ALA A 100 10.51 -1.40 9.37
N VAL A 101 11.05 -1.08 10.55
CA VAL A 101 12.02 0.02 10.71
C VAL A 101 13.28 -0.25 9.87
N VAL A 102 13.76 -1.49 9.85
CA VAL A 102 14.90 -1.89 9.02
C VAL A 102 14.57 -1.74 7.53
N TYR A 103 13.40 -2.18 7.09
CA TYR A 103 12.97 -2.00 5.70
C TYR A 103 12.94 -0.53 5.30
N GLY A 104 12.37 0.34 6.14
CA GLY A 104 12.33 1.77 5.85
C GLY A 104 13.71 2.42 5.87
N ALA A 105 14.56 2.04 6.82
CA ALA A 105 15.94 2.54 6.86
C ALA A 105 16.73 2.13 5.61
N VAL A 106 16.60 0.88 5.15
CA VAL A 106 17.25 0.39 3.93
C VAL A 106 16.73 1.14 2.70
N VAL A 107 15.41 1.29 2.56
CA VAL A 107 14.81 2.06 1.44
C VAL A 107 15.29 3.51 1.47
N TRP A 108 15.33 4.13 2.65
CA TRP A 108 15.79 5.51 2.78
C TRP A 108 17.27 5.68 2.43
N LEU A 109 18.14 4.81 2.95
CA LEU A 109 19.58 4.90 2.72
C LEU A 109 19.94 4.62 1.26
N ILE A 110 19.38 3.57 0.67
CA ILE A 110 19.63 3.24 -0.75
C ILE A 110 19.05 4.35 -1.64
N GLY A 111 17.82 4.80 -1.36
CA GLY A 111 17.19 5.86 -2.16
C GLY A 111 18.00 7.15 -2.14
N ARG A 112 18.58 7.50 -0.99
CA ARG A 112 19.48 8.66 -0.87
C ARG A 112 20.79 8.44 -1.62
N GLU A 113 21.39 7.26 -1.59
CA GLU A 113 22.60 6.99 -2.38
C GLU A 113 22.31 7.09 -3.89
N MET A 114 21.09 6.72 -4.32
CA MET A 114 20.65 6.89 -5.69
C MET A 114 20.47 8.37 -6.09
N ASP A 115 20.24 9.29 -5.14
CA ASP A 115 20.24 10.73 -5.42
C ASP A 115 21.59 11.19 -5.96
N ASP A 116 22.68 10.76 -5.33
CA ASP A 116 24.01 11.22 -5.69
C ASP A 116 24.46 10.72 -7.08
N ILE A 117 23.89 9.61 -7.57
CA ILE A 117 24.33 8.92 -8.79
C ILE A 117 23.35 9.11 -9.96
N PHE A 118 22.04 9.21 -9.71
CA PHE A 118 20.99 9.06 -10.73
C PHE A 118 19.91 10.14 -10.71
N HIS A 119 20.10 11.25 -9.99
CA HIS A 119 19.09 12.29 -9.71
C HIS A 119 18.15 12.62 -10.88
N ASP A 120 18.69 12.91 -12.07
CA ASP A 120 17.87 13.36 -13.22
C ASP A 120 17.24 12.22 -14.03
N SER A 121 17.72 10.97 -13.87
CA SER A 121 17.30 9.85 -14.71
C SER A 121 16.04 9.14 -14.18
N LEU A 122 15.83 9.15 -12.86
CA LEU A 122 14.74 8.40 -12.22
C LEU A 122 13.39 9.11 -12.30
N SER A 123 13.38 10.44 -12.32
CA SER A 123 12.16 11.25 -12.47
C SER A 123 11.39 10.94 -13.76
N TYR A 124 12.10 10.72 -14.86
CA TYR A 124 11.49 10.33 -16.13
C TYR A 124 10.72 9.00 -16.04
N TYR A 125 11.19 8.08 -15.19
CA TYR A 125 10.57 6.76 -15.04
C TYR A 125 9.49 6.71 -13.96
N GLU A 126 9.36 7.71 -13.09
CA GLU A 126 8.37 7.79 -12.00
C GLU A 126 6.95 7.35 -12.36
N PRO A 127 6.32 7.83 -13.46
CA PRO A 127 4.96 7.42 -13.78
C PRO A 127 4.84 5.92 -14.09
N THR A 128 5.92 5.27 -14.50
CA THR A 128 5.90 3.85 -14.91
C THR A 128 5.55 2.90 -13.77
N PRO A 129 6.28 2.83 -12.64
CA PRO A 129 5.93 1.95 -11.52
C PRO A 129 4.57 2.30 -10.89
N LEU A 130 4.14 3.57 -10.95
CA LEU A 130 2.83 4.01 -10.48
C LEU A 130 1.71 3.47 -11.37
N ILE A 131 1.84 3.60 -12.69
CA ILE A 131 0.90 3.05 -13.66
C ILE A 131 0.84 1.53 -13.52
N ILE A 132 1.99 0.86 -13.40
CA ILE A 132 2.04 -0.60 -13.19
C ILE A 132 1.30 -0.97 -11.90
N ALA A 133 1.53 -0.26 -10.79
CA ALA A 133 0.82 -0.50 -9.53
C ALA A 133 -0.70 -0.29 -9.67
N GLY A 134 -1.11 0.81 -10.30
CA GLY A 134 -2.52 1.11 -10.56
C GLY A 134 -3.18 0.03 -11.43
N VAL A 135 -2.57 -0.31 -12.55
CA VAL A 135 -3.06 -1.33 -13.49
C VAL A 135 -3.09 -2.71 -12.85
N THR A 136 -2.10 -3.09 -12.03
CA THR A 136 -2.08 -4.41 -11.37
C THR A 136 -3.06 -4.50 -10.20
N SER A 137 -3.37 -3.37 -9.55
CA SER A 137 -4.36 -3.33 -8.46
C SER A 137 -5.82 -3.36 -8.95
N PHE A 138 -6.08 -3.04 -10.22
CA PHE A 138 -7.40 -3.18 -10.83
C PHE A 138 -7.89 -4.64 -10.91
N PRO A 139 -7.14 -5.58 -11.55
CA PRO A 139 -7.45 -7.01 -11.52
C PRO A 139 -7.59 -7.55 -10.11
N LEU A 140 -6.77 -7.08 -9.16
CA LEU A 140 -6.88 -7.45 -7.75
C LEU A 140 -8.26 -7.11 -7.20
N THR A 141 -8.66 -5.85 -7.38
CA THR A 141 -9.97 -5.34 -6.95
C THR A 141 -11.10 -6.12 -7.62
N PHE A 142 -11.00 -6.37 -8.92
CA PHE A 142 -11.97 -7.17 -9.69
C PHE A 142 -12.08 -8.61 -9.17
N VAL A 143 -10.96 -9.30 -8.93
CA VAL A 143 -10.94 -10.66 -8.39
C VAL A 143 -11.63 -10.69 -7.02
N ILE A 144 -11.34 -9.74 -6.13
CA ILE A 144 -11.99 -9.68 -4.82
C ILE A 144 -13.50 -9.46 -4.97
N PHE A 145 -13.94 -8.56 -5.85
CA PHE A 145 -15.36 -8.35 -6.14
C PHE A 145 -16.04 -9.59 -6.72
N TYR A 146 -15.38 -10.28 -7.64
CA TYR A 146 -15.88 -11.48 -8.27
C TYR A 146 -16.04 -12.62 -7.27
N VAL A 147 -15.07 -12.80 -6.37
CA VAL A 147 -15.15 -13.75 -5.25
C VAL A 147 -16.31 -13.38 -4.32
N LEU A 148 -16.45 -12.11 -3.93
CA LEU A 148 -17.57 -11.63 -3.11
C LEU A 148 -18.94 -11.92 -3.76
N PHE A 149 -19.06 -11.69 -5.06
CA PHE A 149 -20.28 -11.98 -5.81
C PHE A 149 -20.61 -13.48 -5.79
N ASN A 150 -19.61 -14.34 -5.97
CA ASN A 150 -19.80 -15.78 -5.94
C ASN A 150 -20.13 -16.30 -4.53
N VAL A 151 -19.44 -15.83 -3.49
CA VAL A 151 -19.74 -16.14 -2.09
C VAL A 151 -21.21 -15.84 -1.77
N ASN A 152 -21.67 -14.64 -2.15
CA ASN A 152 -23.05 -14.22 -1.91
C ASN A 152 -24.08 -14.98 -2.75
N ARG A 153 -23.77 -15.28 -4.01
CA ARG A 153 -24.70 -15.97 -4.91
C ARG A 153 -24.80 -17.47 -4.63
N LYS A 154 -23.70 -18.12 -4.25
CA LYS A 154 -23.61 -19.58 -4.10
C LYS A 154 -23.66 -20.04 -2.64
N ASN A 155 -23.71 -19.13 -1.66
CA ASN A 155 -23.57 -19.42 -0.23
C ASN A 155 -22.31 -20.26 0.09
N THR A 156 -21.24 -20.08 -0.69
CA THR A 156 -19.98 -20.82 -0.51
C THR A 156 -19.03 -19.98 0.33
N GLY A 157 -18.35 -20.61 1.29
CA GLY A 157 -17.27 -19.96 2.04
C GLY A 157 -16.03 -19.76 1.18
N PHE A 158 -15.40 -18.59 1.30
CA PHE A 158 -14.06 -18.34 0.75
C PHE A 158 -13.07 -18.16 1.89
N PHE A 159 -11.91 -18.81 1.76
CA PHE A 159 -10.86 -18.76 2.77
C PHE A 159 -9.57 -18.28 2.11
N LEU A 160 -9.11 -17.09 2.51
CA LEU A 160 -7.83 -16.56 2.06
C LEU A 160 -6.67 -17.33 2.70
N GLU A 161 -6.06 -18.24 1.95
CA GLU A 161 -4.78 -18.81 2.34
C GLU A 161 -3.73 -17.70 2.49
N GLY A 162 -3.03 -17.67 3.63
CA GLY A 162 -2.06 -16.62 3.90
C GLY A 162 -2.69 -15.24 4.19
N GLY A 163 -3.95 -15.17 4.62
CA GLY A 163 -4.62 -13.89 4.95
C GLY A 163 -3.81 -12.97 5.87
N LYS A 164 -3.02 -13.54 6.80
CA LYS A 164 -2.10 -12.77 7.65
C LYS A 164 -0.97 -12.10 6.86
N GLU A 165 -0.39 -12.79 5.90
CA GLU A 165 0.67 -12.25 5.03
C GLU A 165 0.12 -11.12 4.17
N ILE A 166 -1.06 -11.33 3.59
CA ILE A 166 -1.76 -10.34 2.76
C ILE A 166 -1.98 -9.05 3.55
N LEU A 167 -2.59 -9.16 4.74
CA LEU A 167 -2.88 -8.01 5.58
C LEU A 167 -1.61 -7.34 6.11
N SER A 168 -0.60 -8.11 6.49
CA SER A 168 0.73 -7.56 6.84
C SER A 168 1.30 -6.73 5.70
N ASN A 169 1.27 -7.28 4.48
CA ASN A 169 1.79 -6.60 3.30
C ASN A 169 0.96 -5.38 2.91
N SER A 170 -0.36 -5.38 3.17
CA SER A 170 -1.19 -4.18 3.03
C SER A 170 -0.69 -3.03 3.90
N TYR A 171 -0.34 -3.28 5.16
CA TYR A 171 0.25 -2.27 6.04
C TYR A 171 1.68 -1.88 5.62
N LEU A 172 2.46 -2.82 5.09
CA LEU A 172 3.79 -2.53 4.54
C LEU A 172 3.70 -1.58 3.32
N VAL A 173 2.70 -1.76 2.46
CA VAL A 173 2.44 -0.86 1.33
C VAL A 173 2.16 0.56 1.84
N VAL A 174 1.32 0.72 2.87
CA VAL A 174 1.05 2.02 3.50
C VAL A 174 2.33 2.66 4.02
N TYR A 175 3.15 1.88 4.72
CA TYR A 175 4.42 2.34 5.28
C TYR A 175 5.37 2.85 4.19
N LEU A 176 5.54 2.08 3.10
CA LEU A 176 6.37 2.46 1.96
C LEU A 176 5.81 3.68 1.21
N MET A 177 4.49 3.76 1.02
CA MET A 177 3.87 4.96 0.43
C MET A 177 4.14 6.20 1.29
N GLY A 178 4.07 6.08 2.62
CA GLY A 178 4.43 7.18 3.53
C GLY A 178 5.90 7.60 3.41
N ILE A 179 6.83 6.64 3.32
CA ILE A 179 8.25 6.94 3.07
C ILE A 179 8.43 7.62 1.72
N GLY A 180 7.72 7.16 0.70
CA GLY A 180 7.78 7.73 -0.64
C GLY A 180 7.29 9.18 -0.67
N VAL A 181 6.19 9.47 0.04
CA VAL A 181 5.67 10.84 0.20
C VAL A 181 6.69 11.73 0.90
N LEU A 182 7.29 11.26 2.00
CA LEU A 182 8.35 12.03 2.68
C LEU A 182 9.54 12.27 1.77
N GLY A 183 10.00 11.25 1.04
CA GLY A 183 11.05 11.36 0.03
C GLY A 183 10.74 12.45 -1.01
N ALA A 184 9.50 12.50 -1.51
CA ALA A 184 9.06 13.54 -2.44
C ALA A 184 9.08 14.94 -1.80
N CYS A 185 8.57 15.11 -0.57
CA CYS A 185 8.60 16.42 0.08
C CYS A 185 10.04 16.96 0.30
N PHE A 186 11.04 16.06 0.35
CA PHE A 186 12.46 16.40 0.48
C PHE A 186 13.22 16.38 -0.87
N ASN A 187 12.53 16.20 -2.00
CA ASN A 187 13.11 16.06 -3.34
C ASN A 187 14.20 14.97 -3.41
N SER A 188 13.92 13.80 -2.82
CA SER A 188 14.84 12.68 -2.76
C SER A 188 14.34 11.48 -3.56
N ASN A 189 15.26 10.79 -4.22
CA ASN A 189 15.06 9.55 -4.96
C ASN A 189 14.56 8.39 -4.09
N VAL A 190 14.56 8.56 -2.76
CA VAL A 190 13.79 7.72 -1.83
C VAL A 190 12.33 7.59 -2.27
N HIS A 191 11.76 8.63 -2.86
CA HIS A 191 10.43 8.60 -3.44
C HIS A 191 10.27 7.44 -4.44
N TYR A 192 11.11 7.43 -5.49
CA TYR A 192 11.05 6.45 -6.57
C TYR A 192 11.29 5.03 -6.10
N LEU A 193 12.30 4.85 -5.25
CA LEU A 193 12.63 3.53 -4.72
C LEU A 193 11.49 3.00 -3.86
N SER A 194 10.92 3.83 -3.00
CA SER A 194 9.83 3.41 -2.12
C SER A 194 8.57 3.04 -2.92
N VAL A 195 8.25 3.82 -3.96
CA VAL A 195 7.16 3.50 -4.89
C VAL A 195 7.41 2.16 -5.58
N LEU A 196 8.62 1.91 -6.11
CA LEU A 196 8.95 0.67 -6.79
C LEU A 196 8.83 -0.55 -5.87
N VAL A 197 9.29 -0.43 -4.63
CA VAL A 197 9.15 -1.50 -3.64
C VAL A 197 7.67 -1.70 -3.28
N ALA A 198 6.90 -0.62 -3.08
CA ALA A 198 5.46 -0.71 -2.82
C ALA A 198 4.73 -1.41 -3.97
N THR A 199 5.02 -1.08 -5.23
CA THR A 199 4.49 -1.75 -6.42
C THR A 199 4.81 -3.24 -6.40
N SER A 200 6.04 -3.62 -6.06
CA SER A 200 6.45 -5.02 -5.99
C SER A 200 5.67 -5.81 -4.93
N VAL A 201 5.45 -5.20 -3.76
CA VAL A 201 4.63 -5.79 -2.68
C VAL A 201 3.17 -5.94 -3.11
N VAL A 202 2.60 -4.96 -3.82
CA VAL A 202 1.24 -5.02 -4.37
C VAL A 202 1.10 -6.19 -5.35
N ILE A 203 2.04 -6.34 -6.29
CA ILE A 203 2.05 -7.44 -7.26
C ILE A 203 2.14 -8.79 -6.55
N TYR A 204 2.96 -8.90 -5.50
CA TYR A 204 3.04 -10.11 -4.69
C TYR A 204 1.70 -10.44 -4.01
N VAL A 205 1.02 -9.45 -3.43
CA VAL A 205 -0.30 -9.66 -2.82
C VAL A 205 -1.32 -10.09 -3.88
N PHE A 206 -1.28 -9.49 -5.07
CA PHE A 206 -2.14 -9.91 -6.18
C PHE A 206 -1.92 -11.37 -6.56
N ALA A 207 -0.66 -11.80 -6.70
CA ALA A 207 -0.34 -13.18 -7.02
C ALA A 207 -0.90 -14.16 -5.96
N LYS A 208 -0.77 -13.81 -4.67
CA LYS A 208 -1.33 -14.61 -3.57
C LYS A 208 -2.86 -14.73 -3.65
N ILE A 209 -3.56 -13.60 -3.80
CA ILE A 209 -5.03 -13.58 -3.88
C ILE A 209 -5.53 -14.34 -5.10
N TYR A 210 -4.87 -14.17 -6.25
CA TYR A 210 -5.22 -14.89 -7.47
C TYR A 210 -5.11 -16.41 -7.31
N ILE A 211 -4.01 -16.90 -6.73
CA ILE A 211 -3.81 -18.34 -6.51
C ILE A 211 -4.92 -18.91 -5.63
N THR A 212 -5.31 -18.21 -4.56
CA THR A 212 -6.39 -18.67 -3.69
C THR A 212 -7.76 -18.58 -4.36
N ALA A 213 -8.00 -17.56 -5.18
CA ALA A 213 -9.28 -17.34 -5.87
C ALA A 213 -9.49 -18.23 -7.09
N LYS A 214 -8.43 -18.88 -7.61
CA LYS A 214 -8.45 -19.71 -8.81
C LYS A 214 -9.64 -20.69 -8.90
N PRO A 215 -10.04 -21.43 -7.85
CA PRO A 215 -11.17 -22.37 -7.93
C PRO A 215 -12.53 -21.71 -8.19
N PHE A 216 -12.64 -20.39 -8.05
CA PHE A 216 -13.85 -19.63 -8.37
C PHE A 216 -13.80 -19.04 -9.78
N LEU A 217 -12.59 -18.83 -10.32
CA LEU A 217 -12.35 -18.20 -11.62
C LEU A 217 -12.41 -19.21 -12.78
N ASP A 218 -12.09 -20.47 -12.50
CA ASP A 218 -12.25 -21.62 -13.41
C ASP A 218 -13.71 -22.11 -13.45
#